data_AF-A0A961IBS1-F1
#
_entry.id   AF-A0A961IBS1-F1
#
_cell.length_a   1.000
_cell.length_b   1.000
_cell.length_c   1.000
_cell.angle_alpha   90.00
_cell.angle_beta   90.00
_cell.angle_gamma   90.00
#
_symmetry.space_group_name_H-M   'P 1'
#
loop_
_entity.id
_entity.type
_entity.pdbx_description
1 polymer ?
#
loop_
_entity_poly.entity_id
_entity_poly.type
_entity_poly.pdbx_seq_one_letter_code
_entity_poly.pdbx_strand_id
1 'polypeptide(L)'
;FDAQLGNISETGLCFLLTGLVDFDPDATHKVEGTIRSRRLPESIVFKGNMVWNRQNSAQGEDQTLCGVHFFEQIDLPHALIALGMSAGEVL
;
A
#
# COMPACT_ATOMS: atom_id res chain seq x y z
N PHE A 1 -1.03 -11.33 5.18
CA PHE A 1 -1.08 -10.45 6.36
C PHE A 1 -2.16 -9.41 6.11
N ASP A 2 -2.78 -8.92 7.18
CA ASP A 2 -3.69 -7.78 7.07
C ASP A 2 -2.90 -6.49 7.27
N ALA A 3 -3.20 -5.48 6.45
CA ALA A 3 -2.50 -4.20 6.43
C ALA A 3 -3.50 -3.07 6.27
N GLN A 4 -3.18 -1.90 6.82
CA GLN A 4 -3.97 -0.70 6.58
C GLN A 4 -3.52 -0.06 5.26
N LEU A 5 -4.45 0.12 4.33
CA LEU A 5 -4.18 0.87 3.10
C LEU A 5 -3.88 2.33 3.43
N GLY A 6 -2.75 2.85 2.93
CA GLY A 6 -2.43 4.27 2.91
C GLY A 6 -2.94 4.90 1.62
N ASN A 7 -2.02 5.28 0.75
CA ASN A 7 -2.31 5.87 -0.56
C ASN A 7 -2.32 4.79 -1.65
N ILE A 8 -3.07 5.05 -2.72
CA ILE A 8 -3.15 4.18 -3.89
C ILE A 8 -3.25 5.01 -5.17
N SER A 9 -2.59 4.56 -6.22
CA SER A 9 -2.71 5.04 -7.61
C SER A 9 -2.78 3.84 -8.56
N GLU A 10 -3.01 4.08 -9.85
CA GLU A 10 -3.08 3.03 -10.87
C GLU A 10 -1.75 2.28 -11.01
N THR A 11 -0.63 2.87 -10.56
CA THR A 11 0.72 2.32 -10.70
C THR A 11 1.29 1.71 -9.41
N GLY A 12 0.63 1.90 -8.27
CA GLY A 12 1.17 1.42 -7.01
C GLY A 12 0.34 1.83 -5.79
N LEU A 13 0.81 1.42 -4.62
CA LEU A 13 0.19 1.77 -3.35
C LEU A 13 1.21 1.87 -2.23
N CYS A 14 0.80 2.44 -1.11
CA CYS A 14 1.44 2.22 0.17
C CYS A 14 0.47 1.63 1.19
N PHE A 15 0.99 0.83 2.10
CA PHE A 15 0.23 0.27 3.22
C PHE A 15 1.08 0.24 4.48
N LEU A 16 0.40 0.22 5.62
CA LEU A 16 1.00 0.14 6.94
C LEU A 16 0.79 -1.27 7.50
N LEU A 17 1.87 -1.90 7.94
CA LEU A 17 1.87 -3.15 8.69
C LEU A 17 2.15 -2.88 10.15
N THR A 18 1.45 -3.58 11.02
CA THR A 18 1.88 -3.73 12.41
C THR A 18 3.00 -4.78 12.48
N GLY A 19 4.10 -4.42 13.12
CA GLY A 19 5.33 -5.20 13.21
C GLY A 19 6.44 -4.70 12.30
N LEU A 20 7.65 -5.18 12.59
CA LEU A 20 8.84 -4.93 11.78
C LEU A 20 8.87 -5.91 10.60
N VAL A 21 9.02 -5.36 9.40
CA VAL A 21 9.40 -6.14 8.22
C VAL A 21 10.82 -5.79 7.87
N ASP A 22 11.70 -6.79 7.93
CA ASP A 22 13.05 -6.68 7.41
C ASP A 22 12.97 -6.88 5.89
N PHE A 23 13.26 -5.83 5.14
CA PHE A 23 13.28 -5.85 3.68
C PHE A 23 14.64 -5.35 3.24
N ASP A 24 15.31 -6.22 2.50
CA ASP A 24 16.56 -5.90 1.83
C ASP A 24 16.25 -5.05 0.58
N PRO A 25 16.69 -3.78 0.52
CA PRO A 25 16.46 -2.90 -0.62
C PRO A 25 17.15 -3.36 -1.90
N ASP A 26 18.18 -4.21 -1.80
CA ASP A 26 18.91 -4.75 -2.94
C ASP A 26 18.25 -6.03 -3.50
N ALA A 27 17.28 -6.60 -2.78
CA ALA A 27 16.51 -7.76 -3.22
C ALA A 27 15.14 -7.34 -3.79
N THR A 28 14.82 -7.86 -4.98
CA THR A 28 13.49 -7.68 -5.58
C THR A 28 12.46 -8.54 -4.85
N HIS A 29 11.70 -7.94 -3.93
CA HIS A 29 10.62 -8.65 -3.24
C HIS A 29 9.31 -8.50 -4.00
N LYS A 30 8.91 -9.58 -4.67
CA LYS A 30 7.61 -9.68 -5.33
C LYS A 30 6.52 -9.85 -4.27
N VAL A 31 5.44 -9.09 -4.43
CA VAL A 31 4.27 -9.12 -3.55
C VAL A 31 3.02 -9.31 -4.39
N GLU A 32 2.12 -10.14 -3.89
CA GLU A 32 0.78 -10.34 -4.41
C GLU A 32 -0.21 -10.07 -3.29
N GLY A 33 -1.27 -9.32 -3.58
CA GLY A 33 -2.18 -8.85 -2.55
C GLY A 33 -3.58 -8.59 -3.08
N THR A 34 -4.50 -8.34 -2.15
CA THR A 34 -5.89 -8.04 -2.45
C THR A 34 -6.34 -6.82 -1.67
N ILE A 35 -6.77 -5.79 -2.37
CA ILE A 35 -7.37 -4.58 -1.79
C ILE A 35 -8.86 -4.85 -1.59
N ARG A 36 -9.32 -4.65 -0.35
CA ARG A 36 -10.73 -4.75 0.02
C ARG A 36 -11.17 -3.46 0.69
N SER A 37 -12.34 -2.96 0.32
CA SER A 37 -12.95 -1.79 0.94
C SER A 37 -14.45 -1.97 0.96
N ARG A 38 -15.12 -1.46 2.01
CA ARG A 38 -16.59 -1.42 2.06
C ARG A 38 -17.19 -0.53 0.97
N ARG A 39 -16.39 0.34 0.36
CA ARG A 39 -16.78 1.22 -0.75
C ARG A 39 -16.58 0.58 -2.13
N LEU A 40 -15.95 -0.59 -2.19
CA LEU A 40 -15.75 -1.34 -3.41
C LEU A 40 -16.80 -2.45 -3.52
N PRO A 41 -17.42 -2.64 -4.69
CA PRO A 41 -18.31 -3.77 -4.92
C PRO A 41 -17.53 -5.09 -4.98
N GLU A 42 -16.28 -5.06 -5.44
CA GLU A 42 -15.42 -6.22 -5.60
C GLU A 42 -14.00 -5.93 -5.10
N SER A 43 -13.28 -6.98 -4.71
CA SER A 43 -11.89 -6.86 -4.31
C SER A 43 -10.97 -6.72 -5.52
N ILE A 44 -9.94 -5.90 -5.41
CA ILE A 44 -8.96 -5.70 -6.47
C ILE A 44 -7.70 -6.51 -6.14
N VAL A 45 -7.29 -7.39 -7.05
CA VAL A 45 -6.05 -8.17 -6.91
C VAL A 45 -4.91 -7.41 -7.58
N PHE A 46 -3.74 -7.40 -6.94
CA PHE A 46 -2.53 -6.77 -7.48
C PHE A 46 -1.30 -7.67 -7.34
N LYS A 47 -0.34 -7.46 -8.23
CA LYS A 47 1.03 -8.00 -8.14
C LYS A 47 2.02 -6.87 -8.36
N GLY A 48 3.12 -6.86 -7.64
CA GLY A 48 4.10 -5.78 -7.71
C GLY A 48 5.42 -6.10 -7.03
N ASN A 49 6.34 -5.15 -7.08
CA ASN A 49 7.55 -5.17 -6.27
C ASN A 49 7.37 -4.22 -5.09
N MET A 50 7.76 -4.65 -3.90
CA MET A 50 8.03 -3.71 -2.83
C MET A 50 9.29 -2.93 -3.21
N VAL A 51 9.17 -1.60 -3.24
CA VAL A 51 10.22 -0.69 -3.73
C VAL A 51 10.87 0.11 -2.61
N TRP A 52 10.21 0.22 -1.46
CA TRP A 52 10.76 0.81 -0.26
C TRP A 52 9.94 0.36 0.96
N ASN A 53 10.55 0.44 2.13
CA ASN A 53 9.87 0.39 3.41
C ASN A 53 10.41 1.49 4.34
N ARG A 54 9.63 1.83 5.36
CA ARG A 54 10.08 2.67 6.46
C ARG A 54 9.49 2.14 7.75
N GLN A 55 10.38 1.70 8.65
CA GLN A 55 10.00 1.32 10.00
C GLN A 55 9.81 2.57 10.85
N ASN A 56 8.79 2.54 11.69
CA ASN A 56 8.51 3.57 12.68
C ASN A 56 7.95 2.90 13.94
N SER A 57 8.33 3.40 15.10
CA SER A 57 7.72 2.97 16.37
C SER A 57 6.83 4.10 16.86
N ALA A 58 5.51 3.88 16.82
CA ALA A 58 4.53 4.87 17.25
C ALA A 58 3.70 4.28 18.39
N GLN A 59 3.54 5.04 19.49
CA GLN A 59 2.75 4.63 20.66
C GLN A 59 3.16 3.29 21.29
N GLY A 60 4.42 2.88 21.13
CA GLY A 60 4.93 1.61 21.65
C GLY A 60 4.65 0.39 20.76
N GLU A 61 4.08 0.60 19.58
CA GLU A 61 3.93 -0.44 18.56
C GLU A 61 4.90 -0.18 17.41
N ASP A 62 5.61 -1.24 17.00
CA ASP A 62 6.39 -1.22 15.78
C ASP A 62 5.47 -1.28 14.58
N GLN A 63 5.72 -0.41 13.60
CA GLN A 63 4.96 -0.33 12.38
C GLN A 63 5.91 -0.20 11.20
N THR A 64 5.55 -0.80 10.06
CA THR A 64 6.30 -0.68 8.82
C THR A 64 5.40 -0.12 7.73
N LEU A 65 5.74 1.06 7.21
CA LEU A 65 5.12 1.61 6.01
C LEU A 65 5.84 1.05 4.78
N CYS A 66 5.10 0.43 3.87
CA CYS A 66 5.67 -0.19 2.67
C CYS A 66 5.12 0.50 1.42
N GLY A 67 5.97 0.66 0.41
CA GLY A 67 5.58 1.08 -0.93
C GLY A 67 5.69 -0.06 -1.93
N VAL A 68 4.65 -0.23 -2.76
CA VAL A 68 4.59 -1.23 -3.82
C VAL A 68 4.40 -0.55 -5.16
N HIS A 69 5.23 -0.93 -6.13
CA HIS A 69 5.01 -0.61 -7.54
C HIS A 69 4.37 -1.82 -8.24
N PHE A 70 3.23 -1.63 -8.89
CA PHE A 70 2.54 -2.73 -9.56
C PHE A 70 3.27 -3.17 -10.82
N PHE A 71 3.14 -4.45 -11.17
CA PHE A 71 3.65 -4.97 -12.44
C PHE A 71 2.82 -4.49 -13.63
N GLU A 72 1.53 -4.28 -13.41
CA GLU A 72 0.58 -3.80 -14.40
C GLU A 72 -0.26 -2.69 -13.78
N GLN A 73 -0.68 -1.73 -14.60
CA GLN A 73 -1.59 -0.70 -14.14
C GLN A 73 -2.92 -1.33 -13.75
N ILE A 74 -3.48 -0.86 -12.65
CA ILE A 74 -4.77 -1.29 -12.15
C ILE A 74 -5.79 -0.20 -12.45
N ASP A 75 -6.92 -0.59 -13.02
CA ASP A 75 -8.06 0.31 -13.16
C ASP A 75 -8.67 0.56 -11.77
N LEU A 76 -8.49 1.79 -11.27
CA LEU A 76 -9.00 2.18 -9.96
C LEU A 76 -10.42 2.73 -10.10
N PRO A 77 -11.42 2.10 -9.47
CA PRO A 77 -12.74 2.69 -9.39
C PRO A 77 -12.65 4.09 -8.78
N HIS A 78 -13.43 5.05 -9.31
CA HIS A 78 -13.45 6.44 -8.84
C HIS A 78 -13.62 6.56 -7.30
N ALA A 79 -14.29 5.59 -6.67
CA ALA A 79 -14.46 5.52 -5.22
C ALA A 79 -13.14 5.33 -4.42
N LEU A 80 -12.11 4.73 -5.02
CA LEU A 80 -10.77 4.61 -4.42
C LEU A 80 -9.89 5.82 -4.69
N ILE A 81 -10.03 6.47 -5.85
CA ILE A 81 -9.33 7.73 -6.16
C ILE A 81 -9.67 8.79 -5.08
N ALA A 82 -10.93 8.83 -4.66
CA ALA A 82 -11.38 9.71 -3.58
C ALA A 82 -10.75 9.40 -2.20
N LEU A 83 -10.27 8.17 -1.96
CA LEU A 83 -9.56 7.81 -0.73
C LEU A 83 -8.11 8.30 -0.75
N GLY A 84 -7.46 8.29 -1.92
CA GLY A 84 -6.10 8.81 -2.08
C GLY A 84 -6.00 10.34 -1.98
N MET A 85 -7.07 11.06 -2.36
CA MET A 85 -7.06 12.53 -2.39
C MET A 85 -7.50 13.21 -1.08
N SER A 86 -8.02 12.48 -0.08
CA SER A 86 -8.44 13.09 1.19
C SER A 86 -7.28 13.50 2.13
N ALA A 87 -6.03 13.35 1.69
CA ALA A 87 -4.82 13.64 2.48
C ALA A 87 -3.88 14.70 1.85
N GLY A 88 -4.30 15.41 0.79
CA GLY A 88 -3.46 16.38 0.10
C GLY A 88 -4.01 17.80 0.14
N GLU A 89 -3.54 18.63 1.07
CA GLU A 89 -3.31 20.05 0.80
C GLU A 89 -1.84 20.20 0.40
N VAL A 90 -1.59 20.80 -0.76
CA VAL A 90 -0.26 21.25 -1.18
C VAL A 90 -0.20 22.75 -0.88
N LEU A 91 0.66 23.15 0.06
CA LEU A 91 1.10 24.55 0.23
C LEU A 91 2.32 24.81 -0.65
#